data_AF-A0A832MR09-F1
#
_entry.id   AF-A0A832MR09-F1
#
_cell.length_a   1.000
_cell.length_b   1.000
_cell.length_c   1.000
_cell.angle_alpha   90.00
_cell.angle_beta   90.00
_cell.angle_gamma   90.00
#
_symmetry.space_group_name_H-M   'P 1'
#
loop_
_entity.id
_entity.type
_entity.pdbx_description
1 polymer ?
#
loop_
_entity_poly.entity_id
_entity_poly.type
_entity_poly.pdbx_seq_one_letter_code
_entity_poly.pdbx_strand_id
1 'polypeptide(L)'
;GFEALKAQAVAARSYALAYTNNGAGSICATEDCQVYKPVNKGGKWEEAVNATRGWVLMAGGKPFSAWYASTAGGYTFSYTYNGYSTPGLWDTPRGRDGWTSEAYEKQAGSPWFYKAWYKTRSGATYGRSHPWLTESEFADIVNSLLIYKGNSGEVVHLSALDAGIPQTWDMVKVKEEASKYGGPVSRIDNVGVYYSNDGYTTKVYVETDKGRKEFSGEDFKYIFNLRAPGAISIKSSLFNIMRK
;
A
#
# COMPACT_ATOMS: atom_id res chain seq x y z
N GLY A 1 16.11 19.83 7.26
CA GLY A 1 16.57 18.42 7.37
C GLY A 1 17.06 18.04 8.76
N PHE A 2 17.83 18.88 9.47
CA PHE A 2 18.44 18.48 10.74
C PHE A 2 17.42 18.10 11.84
N GLU A 3 16.34 18.86 11.99
CA GLU A 3 15.27 18.53 12.94
C GLU A 3 14.56 17.20 12.62
N ALA A 4 14.46 16.82 11.35
CA ALA A 4 13.94 15.51 10.97
C ALA A 4 14.90 14.37 11.40
N LEU A 5 16.22 14.59 11.35
CA LEU A 5 17.20 13.64 11.86
C LEU A 5 17.11 13.48 13.39
N LYS A 6 16.90 14.59 14.11
CA LYS A 6 16.68 14.56 15.56
C LYS A 6 15.41 13.79 15.91
N ALA A 7 14.30 14.07 15.22
CA ALA A 7 13.04 13.34 15.40
C ALA A 7 13.22 11.83 15.16
N GLN A 8 13.91 11.46 14.07
CA GLN A 8 14.22 10.06 13.77
C GLN A 8 15.08 9.40 14.85
N ALA A 9 16.09 10.10 15.38
CA ALA A 9 16.95 9.59 16.45
C ALA A 9 16.15 9.32 17.74
N VAL A 10 15.24 10.22 18.12
CA VAL A 10 14.36 10.06 19.28
C VAL A 10 13.37 8.91 19.05
N ALA A 11 12.73 8.82 17.89
CA ALA A 11 11.80 7.74 17.55
C ALA A 11 12.48 6.36 17.60
N ALA A 12 13.65 6.23 16.95
CA ALA A 12 14.42 4.99 16.94
C ALA A 12 14.84 4.54 18.35
N ARG A 13 15.30 5.48 19.19
CA ARG A 13 15.66 5.20 20.59
C ARG A 13 14.45 4.75 21.41
N SER A 14 13.30 5.41 21.24
CA SER A 14 12.06 5.09 21.95
C SER A 14 11.55 3.70 21.59
N TYR A 15 11.51 3.39 20.29
CA TYR A 15 11.15 2.05 19.80
C TYR A 15 12.09 0.98 20.35
N ALA A 16 13.41 1.17 20.28
CA ALA A 16 14.38 0.20 20.78
C ALA A 16 14.18 -0.08 22.28
N LEU A 17 14.00 0.94 23.10
CA LEU A 17 13.76 0.78 24.54
C LEU A 17 12.42 0.10 24.85
N ALA A 18 11.35 0.47 24.13
CA ALA A 18 10.04 -0.16 24.29
C ALA A 18 10.08 -1.65 23.90
N TYR A 19 10.70 -1.96 22.76
CA TYR A 19 10.79 -3.32 22.23
C TYR A 19 11.64 -4.24 23.12
N THR A 20 12.76 -3.73 23.63
CA THR A 20 13.71 -4.53 24.41
C THR A 20 13.42 -4.55 25.91
N ASN A 21 12.29 -3.97 26.36
CA ASN A 21 12.00 -3.77 27.78
C ASN A 21 13.18 -3.09 28.51
N ASN A 22 13.55 -1.89 28.06
CA ASN A 22 14.69 -1.10 28.55
C ASN A 22 16.04 -1.83 28.45
N GLY A 23 16.26 -2.61 27.39
CA GLY A 23 17.51 -3.32 27.14
C GLY A 23 17.63 -4.68 27.84
N ALA A 24 16.56 -5.18 28.47
CA ALA A 24 16.52 -6.54 29.00
C ALA A 24 16.46 -7.62 27.91
N GLY A 25 16.05 -7.25 26.70
CA GLY A 25 16.02 -8.10 25.51
C GLY A 25 16.82 -7.55 24.33
N SER A 26 16.73 -8.23 23.19
CA SER A 26 17.37 -7.83 21.92
C SER A 26 16.33 -7.53 20.84
N ILE A 27 16.77 -6.88 19.77
CA ILE A 27 15.99 -6.64 18.56
C ILE A 27 16.63 -7.36 17.38
N CYS A 28 15.82 -7.98 16.53
CA CYS A 28 16.32 -8.65 15.33
C CYS A 28 16.75 -7.62 14.26
N ALA A 29 17.84 -7.91 13.56
CA ALA A 29 18.37 -7.04 12.50
C ALA A 29 17.77 -7.34 11.11
N THR A 30 16.53 -7.84 11.07
CA THR A 30 15.80 -8.18 9.83
C THR A 30 14.64 -7.21 9.60
N GLU A 31 13.97 -7.32 8.46
CA GLU A 31 12.76 -6.55 8.15
C GLU A 31 11.57 -6.91 9.05
N ASP A 32 11.65 -8.02 9.80
CA ASP A 32 10.63 -8.41 10.77
C ASP A 32 10.65 -7.52 12.02
N CYS A 33 11.82 -6.94 12.36
CA CYS A 33 11.94 -5.97 13.44
C CYS A 33 12.50 -4.64 12.92
N GLN A 34 13.82 -4.54 12.77
CA GLN A 34 14.47 -3.34 12.25
C GLN A 34 15.77 -3.71 11.55
N VAL A 35 15.85 -3.38 10.26
CA VAL A 35 17.09 -3.54 9.50
C VAL A 35 18.17 -2.65 10.12
N TYR A 36 19.29 -3.27 10.50
CA TYR A 36 20.44 -2.58 11.06
C TYR A 36 21.68 -2.86 10.22
N LYS A 37 22.38 -1.79 9.84
CA LYS A 37 23.69 -1.87 9.21
C LYS A 37 24.76 -1.58 10.28
N PRO A 38 25.71 -2.50 10.56
CA PRO A 38 26.71 -2.36 11.61
C PRO A 38 27.85 -1.42 11.19
N VAL A 39 27.50 -0.22 10.71
CA VAL A 39 28.45 0.81 10.26
C VAL A 39 27.94 2.16 10.76
N ASN A 40 28.83 2.93 11.40
CA ASN A 40 28.48 4.28 11.82
C ASN A 40 28.28 5.17 10.58
N LYS A 41 27.13 5.82 10.48
CA LYS A 41 26.79 6.72 9.38
C LYS A 41 27.50 8.08 9.48
N GLY A 42 27.86 8.51 10.70
CA GLY A 42 28.57 9.77 10.97
C GLY A 42 27.84 11.05 10.54
N GLY A 43 28.57 12.17 10.54
CA GLY A 43 28.11 13.48 10.07
C GLY A 43 26.85 13.99 10.78
N LYS A 44 25.94 14.61 10.01
CA LYS A 44 24.68 15.17 10.57
C LYS A 44 23.81 14.15 11.30
N TRP A 45 23.94 12.85 11.00
CA TRP A 45 23.22 11.80 11.73
C TRP A 45 23.75 11.65 13.15
N GLU A 46 25.08 11.60 13.31
CA GLU A 46 25.74 11.53 14.61
C GLU A 46 25.51 12.80 15.43
N GLU A 47 25.61 13.98 14.80
CA GLU A 47 25.27 15.25 15.44
C GLU A 47 23.83 15.26 15.97
N ALA A 48 22.86 14.74 15.21
CA ALA A 48 21.46 14.67 15.66
C ALA A 48 21.24 13.69 16.81
N VAL A 49 21.94 12.54 16.78
CA VAL A 49 21.92 11.56 17.89
C VAL A 49 22.47 12.18 19.17
N ASN A 50 23.60 12.89 19.06
CA ASN A 50 24.26 13.56 20.19
C ASN A 50 23.41 14.73 20.73
N ALA A 51 22.84 15.54 19.84
CA ALA A 51 21.97 16.65 20.23
C ALA A 51 20.67 16.21 20.91
N THR A 52 20.25 14.95 20.74
CA THR A 52 19.05 14.37 21.36
C THR A 52 19.40 13.26 22.36
N ARG A 53 20.62 13.27 22.91
CA ARG A 53 21.08 12.24 23.83
C ARG A 53 20.12 12.11 25.02
N GLY A 54 19.63 10.89 25.25
CA GLY A 54 18.70 10.58 26.33
C GLY A 54 17.25 10.99 26.09
N TRP A 55 16.93 11.65 24.97
CA TRP A 55 15.55 12.01 24.66
C TRP A 55 14.78 10.79 24.16
N VAL A 56 13.64 10.54 24.78
CA VAL A 56 12.76 9.38 24.54
C VAL A 56 11.32 9.85 24.65
N LEU A 57 10.45 9.33 23.78
CA LEU A 57 9.00 9.50 23.90
C LEU A 57 8.48 8.62 25.04
N MET A 58 7.71 9.19 25.96
CA MET A 58 7.21 8.50 27.14
C MET A 58 5.67 8.53 27.17
N ALA A 59 5.07 7.41 27.55
CA ALA A 59 3.63 7.28 27.79
C ALA A 59 3.40 6.31 28.95
N GLY A 60 2.52 6.67 29.89
CA GLY A 60 2.21 5.82 31.05
C GLY A 60 3.45 5.46 31.88
N GLY A 61 4.43 6.37 31.98
CA GLY A 61 5.69 6.15 32.71
C GLY A 61 6.70 5.21 32.04
N LYS A 62 6.45 4.78 30.80
CA LYS A 62 7.31 3.86 30.04
C LYS A 62 7.66 4.44 28.67
N PRO A 63 8.78 4.02 28.05
CA PRO A 63 9.08 4.39 26.67
C PRO A 63 7.93 4.03 25.73
N PHE A 64 7.56 4.93 24.82
CA PHE A 64 6.53 4.72 23.82
C PHE A 64 7.10 3.97 22.61
N SER A 65 6.37 2.98 22.11
CA SER A 65 6.75 2.22 20.92
C SER A 65 6.53 3.06 19.65
N ALA A 66 7.53 3.86 19.29
CA ALA A 66 7.44 4.82 18.19
C ALA A 66 7.73 4.15 16.84
N TRP A 67 6.69 3.66 16.17
CA TRP A 67 6.81 3.16 14.80
C TRP A 67 7.15 4.28 13.82
N TYR A 68 7.99 3.95 12.84
CA TYR A 68 8.35 4.86 11.75
C TYR A 68 8.58 4.05 10.48
N ALA A 69 8.46 4.72 9.33
CA ALA A 69 8.71 4.13 8.03
C ALA A 69 9.45 5.14 7.15
N SER A 70 10.17 4.65 6.14
CA SER A 70 10.73 5.53 5.11
C SER A 70 9.64 6.25 4.32
N THR A 71 8.53 5.55 4.09
CA THR A 71 7.41 5.97 3.23
C THR A 71 6.11 5.51 3.88
N ALA A 72 5.26 6.46 4.28
CA ALA A 72 3.99 6.20 4.95
C ALA A 72 2.88 5.83 3.96
N GLY A 73 3.07 6.13 2.67
CA GLY A 73 2.12 5.72 1.63
C GLY A 73 0.82 6.53 1.61
N GLY A 74 0.78 7.67 2.29
CA GLY A 74 -0.31 8.66 2.22
C GLY A 74 -1.14 8.86 3.47
N TYR A 75 -1.13 7.88 4.38
CA TYR A 75 -1.84 7.96 5.65
C TYR A 75 -1.12 7.13 6.72
N THR A 76 -0.91 7.71 7.89
CA THR A 76 -0.42 6.99 9.06
C THR A 76 -1.60 6.60 9.95
N PHE A 77 -1.69 5.33 10.33
CA PHE A 77 -2.76 4.84 11.19
C PHE A 77 -2.63 5.36 12.63
N SER A 78 -3.77 5.46 13.32
CA SER A 78 -3.77 5.68 14.76
C SER A 78 -3.07 4.52 15.47
N TYR A 79 -2.38 4.82 16.56
CA TYR A 79 -1.65 3.81 17.31
C TYR A 79 -1.78 4.05 18.81
N THR A 80 -2.16 3.01 19.54
CA THR A 80 -2.32 3.05 21.00
C THR A 80 -1.26 2.19 21.65
N TYR A 81 -0.52 2.77 22.58
CA TYR A 81 0.48 2.06 23.37
C TYR A 81 0.64 2.69 24.75
N ASN A 82 0.75 1.86 25.78
CA ASN A 82 0.82 2.28 27.20
C ASN A 82 -0.26 3.31 27.60
N GLY A 83 -1.50 3.11 27.11
CA GLY A 83 -2.64 3.97 27.44
C GLY A 83 -2.63 5.34 26.75
N TYR A 84 -1.67 5.61 25.87
CA TYR A 84 -1.63 6.82 25.05
C TYR A 84 -1.93 6.49 23.59
N SER A 85 -2.73 7.33 22.93
CA SER A 85 -3.13 7.16 21.54
C SER A 85 -2.60 8.30 20.67
N THR A 86 -1.96 7.96 19.55
CA THR A 86 -1.70 8.90 18.46
C THR A 86 -2.85 8.85 17.45
N PRO A 87 -3.28 10.00 16.90
CA PRO A 87 -4.33 10.00 15.88
C PRO A 87 -3.83 9.39 14.57
N GLY A 88 -4.77 8.95 13.74
CA GLY A 88 -4.49 8.71 12.33
C GLY A 88 -4.40 10.03 11.58
N LEU A 89 -3.50 10.12 10.59
CA LEU A 89 -3.16 11.38 9.94
C LEU A 89 -2.91 11.16 8.45
N TRP A 90 -3.48 12.04 7.63
CA TRP A 90 -3.12 12.15 6.22
C TRP A 90 -1.73 12.75 6.08
N ASP A 91 -0.94 12.21 5.14
CA ASP A 91 0.37 12.72 4.77
C ASP A 91 0.27 13.99 3.91
N THR A 92 -0.69 14.88 4.16
CA THR A 92 -0.86 16.12 3.41
C THR A 92 -1.24 17.29 4.33
N PRO A 93 -0.88 18.55 3.99
CA PRO A 93 -1.26 19.72 4.78
C PRO A 93 -2.77 19.93 4.92
N ARG A 94 -3.55 19.54 3.92
CA ARG A 94 -5.02 19.74 3.86
C ARG A 94 -5.79 18.44 4.13
N GLY A 95 -5.18 17.47 4.80
CA GLY A 95 -5.85 16.21 5.11
C GLY A 95 -6.18 15.40 3.86
N ARG A 96 -7.41 14.89 3.77
CA ARG A 96 -7.87 14.14 2.59
C ARG A 96 -7.95 15.02 1.33
N ASP A 97 -8.24 16.32 1.46
CA ASP A 97 -8.48 17.19 0.30
C ASP A 97 -7.19 17.62 -0.42
N GLY A 98 -6.02 17.41 0.21
CA GLY A 98 -4.70 17.54 -0.42
C GLY A 98 -4.24 16.25 -1.11
N TRP A 99 -4.99 15.16 -0.97
CA TRP A 99 -4.61 13.87 -1.53
C TRP A 99 -4.88 13.83 -3.05
N THR A 100 -3.95 13.43 -3.90
CA THR A 100 -2.57 12.95 -3.64
C THR A 100 -1.50 14.01 -3.91
N SER A 101 -1.87 15.16 -4.47
CA SER A 101 -0.94 16.14 -5.04
C SER A 101 -0.06 16.82 -4.01
N GLU A 102 -0.54 16.97 -2.78
CA GLU A 102 0.14 17.67 -1.69
C GLU A 102 0.82 16.71 -0.71
N ALA A 103 0.91 15.42 -1.03
CA ALA A 103 1.55 14.46 -0.15
C ALA A 103 2.99 14.87 0.17
N TYR A 104 3.40 14.87 1.44
CA TYR A 104 4.75 15.26 1.83
C TYR A 104 5.79 14.37 1.16
N GLU A 105 5.51 13.08 1.00
CA GLU A 105 6.39 12.17 0.28
C GLU A 105 6.55 12.50 -1.21
N LYS A 106 5.49 13.00 -1.86
CA LYS A 106 5.56 13.50 -3.23
C LYS A 106 6.41 14.76 -3.32
N GLN A 107 6.19 15.70 -2.41
CA GLN A 107 6.98 16.94 -2.34
C GLN A 107 8.46 16.66 -2.05
N ALA A 108 8.74 15.66 -1.22
CA ALA A 108 10.09 15.20 -0.92
C ALA A 108 10.75 14.42 -2.07
N GLY A 109 10.02 14.10 -3.14
CA GLY A 109 10.54 13.35 -4.28
C GLY A 109 10.83 11.88 -3.95
N SER A 110 10.05 11.27 -3.05
CA SER A 110 10.24 9.88 -2.64
C SER A 110 10.16 8.94 -3.87
N PRO A 111 11.20 8.12 -4.15
CA PRO A 111 11.20 7.22 -5.29
C PRO A 111 10.33 5.97 -5.08
N TRP A 112 9.76 5.82 -3.89
CA TRP A 112 8.90 4.72 -3.47
C TRP A 112 7.44 5.13 -3.34
N PHE A 113 7.16 6.44 -3.24
CA PHE A 113 5.81 6.95 -3.07
C PHE A 113 4.97 6.80 -4.34
N TYR A 114 3.75 6.28 -4.18
CA TYR A 114 2.75 6.14 -5.24
C TYR A 114 3.26 5.43 -6.51
N LYS A 115 4.16 4.46 -6.32
CA LYS A 115 4.76 3.68 -7.39
C LYS A 115 4.01 2.38 -7.62
N ALA A 116 3.69 2.10 -8.87
CA ALA A 116 3.16 0.81 -9.28
C ALA A 116 4.33 -0.20 -9.44
N TRP A 117 4.28 -1.27 -8.64
CA TRP A 117 5.28 -2.34 -8.65
C TRP A 117 4.87 -3.42 -9.64
N TYR A 118 5.80 -3.81 -10.52
CA TYR A 118 5.61 -4.90 -11.49
C TYR A 118 6.77 -5.91 -11.47
N LYS A 119 7.65 -5.79 -10.45
CA LYS A 119 8.77 -6.71 -10.23
C LYS A 119 8.64 -7.35 -8.86
N THR A 120 9.01 -8.62 -8.76
CA THR A 120 9.21 -9.27 -7.46
C THR A 120 10.39 -8.66 -6.73
N ARG A 121 10.54 -9.03 -5.45
CA ARG A 121 11.74 -8.68 -4.67
C ARG A 121 13.02 -9.22 -5.31
N SER A 122 12.98 -10.41 -5.90
CA SER A 122 14.11 -11.00 -6.64
C SER A 122 14.34 -10.34 -8.02
N GLY A 123 13.53 -9.37 -8.42
CA GLY A 123 13.64 -8.65 -9.68
C GLY A 123 12.96 -9.31 -10.86
N ALA A 124 12.25 -10.43 -10.66
CA ALA A 124 11.50 -11.09 -11.73
C ALA A 124 10.40 -10.16 -12.26
N THR A 125 10.33 -10.04 -13.58
CA THR A 125 9.43 -9.10 -14.27
C THR A 125 8.23 -9.78 -14.94
N TYR A 126 8.26 -11.11 -15.06
CA TYR A 126 7.26 -11.90 -15.80
C TYR A 126 6.97 -11.32 -17.19
N GLY A 127 8.04 -11.01 -17.94
CA GLY A 127 7.95 -10.48 -19.30
C GLY A 127 7.55 -9.00 -19.39
N ARG A 128 7.28 -8.31 -18.29
CA ARG A 128 6.86 -6.91 -18.30
C ARG A 128 8.05 -5.94 -18.24
N SER A 129 7.94 -4.81 -18.96
CA SER A 129 8.87 -3.68 -18.86
C SER A 129 8.30 -2.51 -18.05
N HIS A 130 6.98 -2.52 -17.79
CA HIS A 130 6.25 -1.46 -17.10
C HIS A 130 5.03 -2.01 -16.32
N PRO A 131 4.46 -1.23 -15.38
CA PRO A 131 3.28 -1.64 -14.62
C PRO A 131 1.94 -1.35 -15.29
N TRP A 132 1.92 -0.67 -16.44
CA TRP A 132 0.67 -0.36 -17.15
C TRP A 132 -0.01 -1.61 -17.67
N LEU A 133 -1.32 -1.71 -17.45
CA LEU A 133 -2.19 -2.73 -18.04
C LEU A 133 -2.69 -2.27 -19.42
N THR A 134 -2.92 -3.21 -20.32
CA THR A 134 -3.71 -2.94 -21.53
C THR A 134 -5.20 -2.78 -21.18
N GLU A 135 -5.99 -2.22 -22.10
CA GLU A 135 -7.45 -2.17 -21.91
C GLU A 135 -8.07 -3.56 -21.78
N SER A 136 -7.56 -4.55 -22.54
CA SER A 136 -8.03 -5.93 -22.44
C SER A 136 -7.69 -6.56 -21.08
N GLU A 137 -6.48 -6.34 -20.55
CA GLU A 137 -6.07 -6.80 -19.21
C GLU A 137 -6.95 -6.15 -18.13
N PHE A 138 -7.19 -4.83 -18.23
CA PHE A 138 -8.00 -4.14 -17.22
C PHE A 138 -9.50 -4.51 -17.31
N ALA A 139 -10.05 -4.65 -18.52
CA ALA A 139 -11.41 -5.12 -18.72
C ALA A 139 -11.61 -6.56 -18.20
N ASP A 140 -10.62 -7.43 -18.33
CA ASP A 140 -10.64 -8.79 -17.78
C ASP A 140 -10.68 -8.80 -16.23
N ILE A 141 -9.94 -7.90 -15.58
CA ILE A 141 -10.03 -7.68 -14.12
C ILE A 141 -11.43 -7.17 -13.74
N VAL A 142 -11.98 -6.21 -14.48
CA VAL A 142 -13.35 -5.70 -14.24
C VAL A 142 -14.40 -6.79 -14.42
N ASN A 143 -14.27 -7.64 -15.44
CA ASN A 143 -15.17 -8.78 -15.63
C ASN A 143 -15.06 -9.81 -14.50
N SER A 144 -13.84 -10.08 -14.03
CA SER A 144 -13.59 -10.94 -12.86
C SER A 144 -14.24 -10.38 -11.60
N LEU A 145 -14.22 -9.06 -11.41
CA LEU A 145 -14.92 -8.38 -10.31
C LEU A 145 -16.45 -8.54 -10.40
N LEU A 146 -17.01 -8.45 -11.61
CA LEU A 146 -18.45 -8.68 -11.82
C LEU A 146 -18.84 -10.11 -11.46
N ILE A 147 -18.04 -11.10 -11.86
CA ILE A 147 -18.24 -12.51 -11.51
C ILE A 147 -18.17 -12.68 -10.00
N TYR A 148 -17.11 -12.22 -9.34
CA TYR A 148 -16.94 -12.37 -7.90
C TYR A 148 -18.11 -11.77 -7.10
N LYS A 149 -18.58 -10.58 -7.51
CA LYS A 149 -19.72 -9.91 -6.87
C LYS A 149 -21.04 -10.66 -7.07
N GLY A 150 -21.21 -11.31 -8.23
CA GLY A 150 -22.41 -12.08 -8.56
C GLY A 150 -22.42 -13.50 -7.98
N ASN A 151 -21.26 -14.15 -7.92
CA ASN A 151 -21.03 -15.46 -7.36
C ASN A 151 -19.56 -15.58 -6.90
N SER A 152 -19.33 -15.34 -5.61
CA SER A 152 -17.98 -15.40 -5.02
C SER A 152 -17.38 -16.80 -5.03
N GLY A 153 -18.16 -17.85 -5.26
CA GLY A 153 -17.69 -19.24 -5.39
C GLY A 153 -16.79 -19.46 -6.61
N GLU A 154 -16.94 -18.63 -7.65
CA GLU A 154 -16.13 -18.73 -8.88
C GLU A 154 -14.71 -18.18 -8.72
N VAL A 155 -14.36 -17.61 -7.55
CA VAL A 155 -13.03 -17.01 -7.30
C VAL A 155 -11.87 -17.97 -7.60
N VAL A 156 -12.11 -19.28 -7.46
CA VAL A 156 -11.14 -20.34 -7.77
C VAL A 156 -10.69 -20.33 -9.24
N HIS A 157 -11.48 -19.73 -10.13
CA HIS A 157 -11.21 -19.62 -11.56
C HIS A 157 -10.58 -18.27 -11.98
N LEU A 158 -10.45 -17.32 -11.04
CA LEU A 158 -10.08 -15.92 -11.32
C LEU A 158 -8.59 -15.60 -11.01
N SER A 159 -7.74 -16.62 -10.94
CA SER A 159 -6.30 -16.42 -10.79
C SER A 159 -5.68 -15.75 -12.02
N ALA A 160 -4.49 -15.19 -11.88
CA ALA A 160 -3.72 -14.63 -12.99
C ALA A 160 -3.37 -15.72 -14.00
N LEU A 161 -3.46 -15.39 -15.29
CA LEU A 161 -3.27 -16.35 -16.39
C LEU A 161 -1.87 -16.96 -16.41
N ASP A 162 -0.88 -16.23 -15.90
CA ASP A 162 0.51 -16.65 -15.80
C ASP A 162 0.88 -17.31 -14.46
N ALA A 163 -0.09 -17.54 -13.57
CA ALA A 163 0.13 -18.23 -12.30
C ALA A 163 0.24 -19.76 -12.43
N GLY A 164 -0.09 -20.33 -13.59
CA GLY A 164 -0.02 -21.77 -13.83
C GLY A 164 -1.06 -22.60 -13.06
N ILE A 165 -2.16 -21.99 -12.63
CA ILE A 165 -3.25 -22.66 -11.90
C ILE A 165 -4.20 -23.33 -12.91
N PRO A 166 -4.33 -24.67 -12.93
CA PRO A 166 -5.08 -25.39 -13.99
C PRO A 166 -6.55 -25.02 -14.12
N GLN A 167 -7.17 -24.54 -13.05
CA GLN A 167 -8.59 -24.24 -12.99
C GLN A 167 -8.90 -22.81 -13.48
N THR A 168 -7.88 -22.04 -13.83
CA THR A 168 -8.03 -20.64 -14.22
C THR A 168 -8.76 -20.53 -15.55
N TRP A 169 -9.78 -19.68 -15.59
CA TRP A 169 -10.46 -19.35 -16.83
C TRP A 169 -9.63 -18.37 -17.66
N ASP A 170 -9.57 -18.62 -18.96
CA ASP A 170 -9.05 -17.65 -19.91
C ASP A 170 -9.98 -16.41 -20.03
N MET A 171 -9.52 -15.39 -20.75
CA MET A 171 -10.29 -14.15 -20.91
C MET A 171 -11.61 -14.36 -21.67
N VAL A 172 -11.71 -15.39 -22.51
CA VAL A 172 -12.94 -15.70 -23.26
C VAL A 172 -13.99 -16.21 -22.28
N LYS A 173 -13.61 -17.19 -21.46
CA LYS A 173 -14.50 -17.77 -20.47
C LYS A 173 -14.91 -16.77 -19.39
N VAL A 174 -14.00 -15.90 -18.95
CA VAL A 174 -14.32 -14.79 -18.04
C VAL A 174 -15.36 -13.84 -18.67
N LYS A 175 -15.25 -13.52 -19.96
CA LYS A 175 -16.27 -12.70 -20.64
C LYS A 175 -17.63 -13.39 -20.72
N GLU A 176 -17.65 -14.67 -21.06
CA GLU A 176 -18.88 -15.46 -21.09
C GLU A 176 -19.57 -15.44 -19.73
N GLU A 177 -18.83 -15.70 -18.64
CA GLU A 177 -19.40 -15.76 -17.30
C GLU A 177 -19.86 -14.38 -16.81
N ALA A 178 -19.06 -13.33 -17.06
CA ALA A 178 -19.39 -11.96 -16.68
C ALA A 178 -20.68 -11.45 -17.36
N SER A 179 -21.11 -12.03 -18.49
CA SER A 179 -22.38 -11.69 -19.14
C SER A 179 -23.60 -11.88 -18.23
N LYS A 180 -23.53 -12.79 -17.26
CA LYS A 180 -24.58 -13.03 -16.26
C LYS A 180 -24.67 -11.94 -15.20
N TYR A 181 -23.64 -11.12 -15.06
CA TYR A 181 -23.46 -10.15 -13.97
C TYR A 181 -23.28 -8.71 -14.49
N GLY A 182 -23.87 -8.40 -15.65
CA GLY A 182 -23.87 -7.07 -16.24
C GLY A 182 -22.65 -6.74 -17.10
N GLY A 183 -21.82 -7.73 -17.43
CA GLY A 183 -20.78 -7.66 -18.46
C GLY A 183 -21.24 -8.21 -19.81
N PRO A 184 -20.33 -8.72 -20.66
CA PRO A 184 -18.89 -8.51 -20.57
C PRO A 184 -18.54 -7.06 -20.89
N VAL A 185 -17.70 -6.46 -20.06
CA VAL A 185 -17.02 -5.20 -20.34
C VAL A 185 -15.92 -5.46 -21.36
N SER A 186 -15.85 -4.62 -22.38
CA SER A 186 -14.79 -4.65 -23.40
C SER A 186 -14.10 -3.31 -23.61
N ARG A 187 -14.69 -2.20 -23.14
CA ARG A 187 -14.10 -0.86 -23.22
C ARG A 187 -14.17 -0.15 -21.89
N ILE A 188 -13.12 0.59 -21.55
CA ILE A 188 -12.99 1.34 -20.30
C ILE A 188 -12.92 2.82 -20.63
N ASP A 189 -13.99 3.54 -20.30
CA ASP A 189 -14.14 4.96 -20.65
C ASP A 189 -13.47 5.84 -19.59
N ASN A 190 -13.70 5.55 -18.30
CA ASN A 190 -13.11 6.29 -17.18
C ASN A 190 -13.01 5.42 -15.91
N VAL A 191 -12.13 5.81 -15.00
CA VAL A 191 -12.03 5.21 -13.66
C VAL A 191 -11.95 6.31 -12.63
N GLY A 192 -12.66 6.17 -11.52
CA GLY A 192 -12.43 7.03 -10.38
C GLY A 192 -12.46 6.28 -9.07
N VAL A 193 -11.84 6.92 -8.08
CA VAL A 193 -11.54 6.34 -6.78
C VAL A 193 -12.01 7.29 -5.69
N TYR A 194 -12.66 6.76 -4.68
CA TYR A 194 -13.06 7.49 -3.49
C TYR A 194 -12.25 7.04 -2.28
N TYR A 195 -11.88 8.00 -1.44
CA TYR A 195 -11.08 7.78 -0.24
C TYR A 195 -11.94 7.96 1.01
N SER A 196 -11.71 7.12 2.02
CA SER A 196 -12.24 7.35 3.36
C SER A 196 -11.56 8.56 4.01
N ASN A 197 -12.00 8.95 5.20
CA ASN A 197 -11.22 9.86 6.03
C ASN A 197 -10.08 9.14 6.77
N ASP A 198 -10.17 7.82 6.90
CA ASP A 198 -9.23 6.99 7.67
C ASP A 198 -8.13 6.34 6.81
N GLY A 199 -7.82 6.94 5.65
CA GLY A 199 -6.66 6.55 4.87
C GLY A 199 -6.77 5.23 4.12
N TYR A 200 -7.94 4.94 3.54
CA TYR A 200 -8.11 3.80 2.64
C TYR A 200 -9.02 4.15 1.47
N THR A 201 -8.93 3.34 0.42
CA THR A 201 -9.81 3.45 -0.75
C THR A 201 -11.13 2.77 -0.45
N THR A 202 -12.23 3.53 -0.45
CA THR A 202 -13.57 3.02 -0.11
C THR A 202 -14.25 2.40 -1.31
N LYS A 203 -14.15 3.05 -2.47
CA LYS A 203 -14.85 2.66 -3.69
C LYS A 203 -14.01 2.91 -4.93
N VAL A 204 -14.19 2.03 -5.90
CA VAL A 204 -13.75 2.22 -7.28
C VAL A 204 -14.98 2.17 -8.18
N TYR A 205 -15.12 3.18 -9.04
CA TYR A 205 -16.09 3.14 -10.12
C TYR A 205 -15.38 3.11 -11.47
N VAL A 206 -15.94 2.36 -12.39
CA VAL A 206 -15.44 2.17 -13.74
C VAL A 206 -16.57 2.49 -14.70
N GLU A 207 -16.39 3.51 -15.52
CA GLU A 207 -17.30 3.81 -16.64
C GLU A 207 -16.91 2.93 -17.81
N THR A 208 -17.88 2.20 -18.39
CA THR A 208 -17.63 1.15 -19.39
C THR A 208 -18.67 1.18 -20.50
N ASP A 209 -18.44 0.38 -21.55
CA ASP A 209 -19.43 0.09 -22.60
C ASP A 209 -20.70 -0.63 -22.09
N LYS A 210 -20.70 -1.08 -20.82
CA LYS A 210 -21.85 -1.69 -20.11
C LYS A 210 -22.34 -0.82 -18.95
N GLY A 211 -22.11 0.50 -19.05
CA GLY A 211 -22.46 1.47 -18.02
C GLY A 211 -21.50 1.45 -16.83
N ARG A 212 -21.83 2.24 -15.81
CA ARG A 212 -21.00 2.39 -14.61
C ARG A 212 -21.02 1.12 -13.77
N LYS A 213 -19.83 0.61 -13.42
CA LYS A 213 -19.63 -0.49 -12.47
C LYS A 213 -19.02 0.06 -11.18
N GLU A 214 -19.51 -0.41 -10.04
CA GLU A 214 -19.04 0.03 -8.72
C GLU A 214 -18.66 -1.14 -7.83
N PHE A 215 -17.48 -1.00 -7.21
CA PHE A 215 -16.86 -1.99 -6.33
C PHE A 215 -16.36 -1.34 -5.04
N SER A 216 -16.36 -2.09 -3.94
CA SER A 216 -15.61 -1.66 -2.76
C SER A 216 -14.12 -1.65 -3.07
N GLY A 217 -13.34 -0.81 -2.39
CA GLY A 217 -11.89 -0.80 -2.56
C GLY A 217 -11.23 -2.12 -2.12
N GLU A 218 -11.84 -2.83 -1.17
CA GLU A 218 -11.41 -4.14 -0.69
C GLU A 218 -11.59 -5.22 -1.77
N ASP A 219 -12.81 -5.36 -2.33
CA ASP A 219 -13.08 -6.33 -3.39
C ASP A 219 -12.23 -6.03 -4.62
N PHE A 220 -12.10 -4.74 -4.98
CA PHE A 220 -11.26 -4.31 -6.08
C PHE A 220 -9.81 -4.75 -5.86
N LYS A 221 -9.22 -4.46 -4.70
CA LYS A 221 -7.86 -4.86 -4.37
C LYS A 221 -7.70 -6.39 -4.39
N TYR A 222 -8.67 -7.12 -3.84
CA TYR A 222 -8.63 -8.57 -3.76
C TYR A 222 -8.61 -9.22 -5.15
N ILE A 223 -9.59 -8.91 -5.99
CA ILE A 223 -9.67 -9.47 -7.34
C ILE A 223 -8.57 -8.94 -8.24
N PHE A 224 -8.19 -7.67 -8.13
CA PHE A 224 -7.04 -7.14 -8.85
C PHE A 224 -5.79 -7.95 -8.52
N ASN A 225 -5.51 -8.24 -7.26
CA ASN A 225 -4.32 -9.01 -6.87
C ASN A 225 -4.40 -10.49 -7.24
N LEU A 226 -5.60 -11.04 -7.40
CA LEU A 226 -5.76 -12.41 -7.90
C LEU A 226 -5.54 -12.48 -9.41
N ARG A 227 -6.06 -11.51 -10.17
CA ARG A 227 -6.17 -11.60 -11.63
C ARG A 227 -5.11 -10.81 -12.40
N ALA A 228 -4.51 -9.78 -11.81
CA ALA A 228 -3.52 -8.96 -12.49
C ALA A 228 -2.30 -9.80 -12.92
N PRO A 229 -1.77 -9.59 -14.13
CA PRO A 229 -0.68 -10.37 -14.68
C PRO A 229 0.68 -10.05 -14.02
N GLY A 230 1.55 -11.06 -13.98
CA GLY A 230 2.92 -10.94 -13.51
C GLY A 230 3.02 -10.60 -12.03
N ALA A 231 3.88 -9.63 -11.70
CA ALA A 231 4.06 -9.17 -10.32
C ALA A 231 3.30 -7.86 -10.01
N ILE A 232 2.33 -7.48 -10.85
CA ILE A 232 1.51 -6.29 -10.62
C ILE A 232 0.58 -6.55 -9.44
N SER A 233 0.63 -5.67 -8.44
CA SER A 233 -0.21 -5.82 -7.24
C SER A 233 -0.48 -4.47 -6.57
N ILE A 234 -1.65 -4.39 -5.95
CA ILE A 234 -2.04 -3.35 -5.01
C ILE A 234 -1.67 -3.82 -3.60
N LYS A 235 -0.68 -3.17 -2.99
CA LYS A 235 -0.17 -3.56 -1.66
C LYS A 235 -0.88 -2.84 -0.51
N SER A 236 -1.15 -1.55 -0.68
CA SER A 236 -1.81 -0.71 0.33
C SER A 236 -3.34 -0.80 0.24
N SER A 237 -4.04 -0.52 1.34
CA SER A 237 -5.48 -0.24 1.33
C SER A 237 -5.80 1.14 0.75
N LEU A 238 -4.83 2.06 0.72
CA LEU A 238 -4.90 3.36 0.07
C LEU A 238 -4.20 3.31 -1.29
N PHE A 239 -4.97 3.30 -2.38
CA PHE A 239 -4.44 3.19 -3.74
C PHE A 239 -5.21 4.10 -4.71
N ASN A 240 -4.63 4.39 -5.86
CA ASN A 240 -5.34 5.03 -6.97
C ASN A 240 -5.20 4.17 -8.21
N ILE A 241 -6.03 4.47 -9.21
CA ILE A 241 -5.95 3.91 -10.55
C ILE A 241 -5.61 5.06 -11.49
N MET A 242 -4.53 4.90 -12.25
CA MET A 242 -4.06 5.90 -13.19
C MET A 242 -4.24 5.38 -14.62
N ARG A 243 -4.54 6.31 -15.53
CA ARG A 243 -4.57 6.07 -16.97
C ARG A 243 -3.38 6.77 -17.62
N LYS A 244 -2.77 6.11 -18.60
CA LYS A 244 -1.72 6.67 -19.44
C LYS A 244 -2.30 7.15 -20.77
#